data_AF-A0A8J2WYN8-F1
#
_entry.id   AF-A0A8J2WYN8-F1
#
_cell.length_a   1.000
_cell.length_b   1.000
_cell.length_c   1.000
_cell.angle_alpha   90.00
_cell.angle_beta   90.00
_cell.angle_gamma   90.00
#
_symmetry.space_group_name_H-M   'P 1'
#
loop_
_entity.id
_entity.type
_entity.pdbx_description
1 polymer ?
#
loop_
_entity_poly.entity_id
_entity_poly.type
_entity_poly.pdbx_seq_one_letter_code
_entity_poly.pdbx_strand_id
1 'polypeptide(L)'
;MHRRAALITAIAVASALSGGSVPQGVRRVAVSDGVRQPEVDALINAARDCVGVSYASTRIDNTRRCALFESLDDIEPLIEYWDEIGGAPLLMLADDQSWDDSCNVTARAAAAVDKFAAQHALLKSLSTRPTAAKHVVAENVAIDGSYVDHGGDRWFDTSRVAAVDGLVDEALSASLLKAMRARPDGVDKRSWRRGALRDVVDGESLSSAGACWGLSSARLKSLYASDAVMELQSRIVAYLERCNDEVLVSALPEAALGDAVGPIAANAPVHGDEYGWHIDADPMLLPPGPFTDFFGRAPNRAPGCPRFVSALVYPVPEWQPDWGAPTEFLDPPTGETIAIEPRPGRVVFLDQDVSHRVCAPTAAACSRPRYSLVMKLVLHAPGAVARFAPDPPDTVVGSARPPADAIDAS
;
A
#
# COMPACT_ATOMS: atom_id res chain seq x y z
N MET A 1 15.49 33.90 -38.03
CA MET A 1 14.97 32.78 -37.22
C MET A 1 15.98 31.64 -37.12
N HIS A 2 17.23 32.00 -36.87
CA HIS A 2 18.34 31.16 -36.44
C HIS A 2 19.12 32.02 -35.44
N ARG A 3 19.72 31.40 -34.42
CA ARG A 3 20.40 31.99 -33.24
C ARG A 3 19.50 32.21 -32.01
N ARG A 4 19.34 31.14 -31.22
CA ARG A 4 19.20 31.19 -29.74
C ARG A 4 19.47 29.79 -29.15
N ALA A 5 20.57 29.15 -29.57
CA ALA A 5 20.92 27.77 -29.22
C ALA A 5 22.40 27.58 -28.83
N ALA A 6 23.08 28.59 -28.27
CA ALA A 6 24.52 28.44 -27.98
C ALA A 6 25.08 29.27 -26.81
N LEU A 7 24.25 29.73 -25.86
CA LEU A 7 24.78 30.53 -24.76
C LEU A 7 23.92 30.39 -23.49
N ILE A 8 23.98 29.23 -22.83
CA ILE A 8 23.77 28.97 -21.38
C ILE A 8 24.28 27.53 -21.13
N THR A 9 25.56 27.26 -21.41
CA THR A 9 26.20 25.97 -21.09
C THR A 9 27.57 26.18 -20.44
N ALA A 10 27.84 27.38 -19.90
CA ALA A 10 29.14 27.72 -19.33
C ALA A 10 29.10 28.27 -17.90
N ILE A 11 27.94 28.31 -17.24
CA ILE A 11 27.84 28.85 -15.86
C ILE A 11 27.61 27.74 -14.80
N ALA A 12 27.19 26.54 -15.20
CA ALA A 12 26.86 25.47 -14.23
C ALA A 12 28.04 24.57 -13.80
N VAL A 13 29.23 24.67 -14.42
CA VAL A 13 30.32 23.70 -14.17
C VAL A 13 31.46 24.25 -13.28
N ALA A 14 31.42 25.51 -12.85
CA ALA A 14 32.54 26.12 -12.10
C ALA A 14 32.32 26.32 -10.59
N SER A 15 31.10 26.19 -10.04
CA SER A 15 30.85 26.46 -8.60
C SER A 15 30.74 25.23 -7.70
N ALA A 16 30.86 24.01 -8.24
CA ALA A 16 30.76 22.80 -7.44
C ALA A 16 32.04 22.42 -6.66
N LEU A 17 33.12 23.21 -6.72
CA LEU A 17 34.41 22.82 -6.11
C LEU A 17 35.12 23.89 -5.26
N SER A 18 34.45 24.99 -4.91
CA SER A 18 35.00 25.94 -3.93
C SER A 18 33.88 26.87 -3.49
N GLY A 19 33.80 27.18 -2.20
CA GLY A 19 32.78 28.03 -1.57
C GLY A 19 32.73 29.45 -2.14
N GLY A 20 32.25 29.57 -3.37
CA GLY A 20 32.02 30.80 -4.10
C GLY A 20 30.55 31.17 -4.04
N SER A 21 30.30 32.44 -3.74
CA SER A 21 28.98 33.06 -3.72
C SER A 21 28.18 32.71 -4.98
N VAL A 22 26.98 32.15 -4.80
CA VAL A 22 26.02 31.87 -5.87
C VAL A 22 25.71 33.17 -6.65
N PRO A 23 25.71 33.17 -8.00
CA PRO A 23 25.39 34.37 -8.77
C PRO A 23 24.03 34.96 -8.37
N GLN A 24 23.93 36.28 -8.26
CA GLN A 24 22.66 36.96 -7.98
C GLN A 24 21.57 36.49 -8.96
N GLY A 25 20.50 35.89 -8.43
CA GLY A 25 19.36 35.39 -9.20
C GLY A 25 19.34 33.87 -9.46
N VAL A 26 20.35 33.11 -9.02
CA VAL A 26 20.33 31.64 -9.01
C VAL A 26 19.99 31.14 -7.61
N ARG A 27 19.02 30.24 -7.49
CA ARG A 27 18.63 29.58 -6.22
C ARG A 27 19.27 28.21 -6.09
N ARG A 28 19.15 27.54 -4.94
CA ARG A 28 19.66 26.18 -4.76
C ARG A 28 18.55 25.12 -4.80
N VAL A 29 18.92 23.96 -5.30
CA VAL A 29 18.16 22.72 -5.14
C VAL A 29 19.06 21.69 -4.47
N ALA A 30 18.62 21.10 -3.37
CA ALA A 30 19.32 20.02 -2.71
C ALA A 30 18.81 18.70 -3.27
N VAL A 31 19.68 17.85 -3.78
CA VAL A 31 19.30 16.58 -4.40
C VAL A 31 20.03 15.44 -3.72
N SER A 32 19.29 14.43 -3.31
CA SER A 32 19.85 13.20 -2.74
C SER A 32 20.85 12.50 -3.66
N ASP A 33 21.79 11.76 -3.07
CA ASP A 33 22.83 11.02 -3.81
C ASP A 33 22.27 9.94 -4.76
N GLY A 34 21.05 9.45 -4.51
CA GLY A 34 20.38 8.46 -5.37
C GLY A 34 19.87 9.00 -6.73
N VAL A 35 19.96 10.32 -6.99
CA VAL A 35 19.48 10.94 -8.24
C VAL A 35 20.65 11.17 -9.20
N ARG A 36 20.63 10.58 -10.39
CA ARG A 36 21.79 10.65 -11.30
C ARG A 36 21.92 12.04 -11.93
N GLN A 37 23.13 12.40 -12.35
CA GLN A 37 23.38 13.73 -12.93
C GLN A 37 22.46 14.10 -14.11
N PRO A 38 22.16 13.21 -15.06
CA PRO A 38 21.20 13.54 -16.13
C PRO A 38 19.80 13.85 -15.63
N GLU A 39 19.37 13.21 -14.53
CA GLU A 39 18.07 13.49 -13.88
C GLU A 39 18.11 14.86 -13.19
N VAL A 40 19.23 15.21 -12.54
CA VAL A 40 19.45 16.54 -11.95
C VAL A 40 19.40 17.64 -13.02
N ASP A 41 20.07 17.42 -14.15
CA ASP A 41 20.09 18.40 -15.25
C ASP A 41 18.69 18.57 -15.86
N ALA A 42 17.96 17.48 -16.05
CA ALA A 42 16.56 17.51 -16.50
C ALA A 42 15.66 18.27 -15.50
N LEU A 43 15.82 18.01 -14.21
CA LEU A 43 15.06 18.67 -13.14
C LEU A 43 15.29 20.18 -13.10
N ILE A 44 16.55 20.62 -13.23
CA ILE A 44 16.91 22.05 -13.27
C ILE A 44 16.33 22.72 -14.52
N ASN A 45 16.36 22.03 -15.66
CA ASN A 45 15.75 22.55 -16.90
C ASN A 45 14.23 22.66 -16.75
N ALA A 46 13.57 21.64 -16.19
CA ALA A 46 12.14 21.66 -15.90
C ALA A 46 11.77 22.82 -14.96
N ALA A 47 12.52 23.03 -13.88
CA ALA A 47 12.31 24.15 -12.96
C ALA A 47 12.45 25.51 -13.66
N ARG A 48 13.48 25.68 -14.50
CA ARG A 48 13.65 26.92 -15.27
C ARG A 48 12.49 27.15 -16.23
N ASP A 49 12.05 26.11 -16.92
CA ASP A 49 11.06 26.21 -17.98
C ASP A 49 9.65 26.38 -17.40
N CYS A 50 9.36 25.77 -16.24
CA CYS A 50 8.08 25.86 -15.55
C CYS A 50 7.95 27.11 -14.66
N VAL A 51 8.90 27.35 -13.74
CA VAL A 51 8.79 28.44 -12.74
C VAL A 51 9.65 29.66 -13.07
N GLY A 52 10.42 29.65 -14.16
CA GLY A 52 11.26 30.78 -14.59
C GLY A 52 12.49 31.03 -13.72
N VAL A 53 12.79 30.13 -12.77
CA VAL A 53 13.88 30.27 -11.81
C VAL A 53 15.02 29.31 -12.16
N SER A 54 16.25 29.82 -12.18
CA SER A 54 17.43 28.98 -12.37
C SER A 54 17.93 28.44 -11.02
N TYR A 55 18.21 27.15 -10.97
CA TYR A 55 18.72 26.47 -9.78
C TYR A 55 20.13 25.92 -10.00
N ALA A 56 20.95 25.94 -8.95
CA ALA A 56 22.19 25.20 -8.83
C ALA A 56 21.99 24.02 -7.87
N SER A 57 22.44 22.82 -8.24
CA SER A 57 22.27 21.64 -7.40
C SER A 57 23.36 21.52 -6.33
N THR A 58 22.98 21.02 -5.16
CA THR A 58 23.87 20.60 -4.07
C THR A 58 23.51 19.18 -3.69
N ARG A 59 24.51 18.32 -3.45
CA ARG A 59 24.29 16.95 -3.01
C ARG A 59 24.01 16.89 -1.51
N ILE A 60 23.06 16.05 -1.12
CA ILE A 60 22.74 15.77 0.29
C ILE A 60 22.75 14.28 0.54
N ASP A 61 23.24 13.91 1.72
CA ASP A 61 23.15 12.54 2.21
C ASP A 61 21.72 12.29 2.69
N ASN A 62 20.94 11.63 1.85
CA ASN A 62 19.58 11.23 2.17
C ASN A 62 19.31 9.88 1.50
N THR A 63 18.78 8.95 2.28
CA THR A 63 18.44 7.60 1.81
C THR A 63 17.25 7.61 0.86
N ARG A 64 16.43 8.68 0.84
CA ARG A 64 15.30 8.86 -0.08
C ARG A 64 15.72 9.64 -1.31
N ARG A 65 15.28 9.18 -2.48
CA ARG A 65 15.38 9.91 -3.75
C ARG A 65 14.49 11.16 -3.70
N CYS A 66 15.07 12.31 -3.36
CA CYS A 66 14.36 13.57 -3.22
C CYS A 66 15.12 14.78 -3.77
N ALA A 67 14.37 15.84 -4.05
CA ALA A 67 14.85 17.17 -4.37
C ALA A 67 14.11 18.24 -3.54
N LEU A 68 14.86 19.08 -2.81
CA LEU A 68 14.32 20.20 -2.03
C LEU A 68 14.69 21.53 -2.70
N PHE A 69 13.70 22.36 -3.02
CA PHE A 69 13.87 23.64 -3.71
C PHE A 69 13.90 24.82 -2.74
N GLU A 70 14.92 25.65 -2.82
CA GLU A 70 15.07 26.87 -2.02
C GLU A 70 14.11 27.98 -2.49
N SER A 71 13.40 28.59 -1.54
CA SER A 71 12.51 29.75 -1.73
C SER A 71 11.42 29.55 -2.79
N LEU A 72 10.90 28.33 -2.93
CA LEU A 72 9.81 28.02 -3.85
C LEU A 72 8.51 27.95 -3.06
N ASP A 73 7.56 28.84 -3.37
CA ASP A 73 6.30 28.94 -2.62
C ASP A 73 5.31 27.82 -2.97
N ASP A 74 5.33 27.35 -4.23
CA ASP A 74 4.46 26.32 -4.75
C ASP A 74 5.24 25.38 -5.68
N ILE A 75 5.21 24.08 -5.36
CA ILE A 75 5.93 23.02 -6.08
C ILE A 75 5.03 22.31 -7.10
N GLU A 76 3.71 22.42 -6.97
CA GLU A 76 2.73 21.62 -7.74
C GLU A 76 2.90 21.79 -9.26
N PRO A 77 3.03 23.01 -9.83
CA PRO A 77 3.20 23.16 -11.29
C PRO A 77 4.46 22.47 -11.82
N LEU A 78 5.49 22.35 -10.98
CA LEU A 78 6.73 21.68 -11.36
C LEU A 78 6.59 20.16 -11.30
N ILE A 79 5.84 19.63 -10.33
CA ILE A 79 5.52 18.19 -10.24
C ILE A 79 4.70 17.78 -11.47
N GLU A 80 3.64 18.53 -11.79
CA GLU A 80 2.81 18.28 -12.98
C GLU A 80 3.65 18.26 -14.26
N TYR A 81 4.52 19.26 -14.44
CA TYR A 81 5.39 19.33 -15.61
C TYR A 81 6.42 18.19 -15.65
N TRP A 82 7.00 17.81 -14.50
CA TRP A 82 7.95 16.70 -14.39
C TRP A 82 7.32 15.37 -14.80
N ASP A 83 6.08 15.14 -14.37
CA ASP A 83 5.29 13.97 -14.76
C ASP A 83 4.93 13.99 -16.26
N GLU A 84 4.52 15.14 -16.81
CA GLU A 84 4.19 15.30 -18.23
C GLU A 84 5.37 14.96 -19.16
N ILE A 85 6.60 15.29 -18.76
CA ILE A 85 7.80 14.99 -19.53
C ILE A 85 8.36 13.57 -19.28
N GLY A 86 7.68 12.76 -18.45
CA GLY A 86 8.10 11.40 -18.11
C GLY A 86 9.33 11.36 -17.21
N GLY A 87 9.46 12.33 -16.30
CA GLY A 87 10.52 12.37 -15.31
C GLY A 87 10.56 11.10 -14.44
N ALA A 88 11.76 10.73 -13.97
CA ALA A 88 11.88 9.60 -13.06
C ALA A 88 11.20 9.92 -11.71
N PRO A 89 10.54 8.96 -11.04
CA PRO A 89 9.92 9.18 -9.74
C PRO A 89 10.89 9.82 -8.74
N LEU A 90 10.46 10.94 -8.16
CA LEU A 90 11.30 11.79 -7.32
C LEU A 90 10.41 12.55 -6.32
N LEU A 91 10.73 12.48 -5.04
CA LEU A 91 10.05 13.28 -4.03
C LEU A 91 10.50 14.75 -4.15
N MET A 92 9.62 15.62 -4.64
CA MET A 92 9.90 17.04 -4.84
C MET A 92 9.28 17.86 -3.71
N LEU A 93 10.11 18.66 -3.03
CA LEU A 93 9.72 19.40 -1.84
C LEU A 93 10.09 20.88 -2.00
N ALA A 94 9.24 21.75 -1.48
CA ALA A 94 9.47 23.18 -1.40
C ALA A 94 9.94 23.60 0.00
N ASP A 95 10.90 24.51 0.04
CA ASP A 95 11.31 25.24 1.23
C ASP A 95 11.05 26.73 1.00
N ASP A 96 10.25 27.36 1.85
CA ASP A 96 9.88 28.77 1.72
C ASP A 96 11.00 29.73 2.16
N GLN A 97 12.07 29.22 2.77
CA GLN A 97 13.17 30.02 3.25
C GLN A 97 14.37 29.97 2.30
N SER A 98 15.10 31.08 2.24
CA SER A 98 16.44 31.07 1.66
C SER A 98 17.40 30.35 2.60
N TRP A 99 18.32 29.60 2.01
CA TRP A 99 19.42 28.99 2.72
C TRP A 99 20.56 30.01 2.82
N ASP A 100 21.46 29.85 3.78
CA ASP A 100 22.73 30.58 3.80
C ASP A 100 23.86 29.57 4.03
N ASP A 101 25.10 30.04 4.15
CA ASP A 101 26.25 29.14 4.32
C ASP A 101 26.28 28.47 5.71
N SER A 102 25.43 28.89 6.65
CA SER A 102 25.25 28.26 7.97
C SER A 102 24.16 27.19 7.99
N CYS A 103 23.36 27.13 6.93
CA CYS A 103 22.22 26.23 6.79
C CYS A 103 22.66 24.77 6.69
N ASN A 104 22.21 23.92 7.62
CA ASN A 104 22.33 22.49 7.48
C ASN A 104 21.23 21.96 6.54
N VAL A 105 21.49 22.06 5.23
CA VAL A 105 20.54 21.69 4.16
C VAL A 105 20.14 20.21 4.24
N THR A 106 21.05 19.33 4.66
CA THR A 106 20.74 17.89 4.84
C THR A 106 19.70 17.69 5.93
N ALA A 107 19.87 18.34 7.10
CA ALA A 107 18.89 18.28 8.18
C ALA A 107 17.53 18.88 7.78
N ARG A 108 17.52 19.95 6.98
CA ARG A 108 16.28 20.53 6.45
C ARG A 108 15.55 19.59 5.50
N ALA A 109 16.28 18.95 4.58
CA ALA A 109 15.71 17.97 3.67
C ALA A 109 15.12 16.79 4.44
N ALA A 110 15.84 16.24 5.43
CA ALA A 110 15.30 15.19 6.30
C ALA A 110 14.01 15.63 7.01
N ALA A 111 14.02 16.83 7.62
CA ALA A 111 12.82 17.37 8.28
C ALA A 111 11.65 17.60 7.31
N ALA A 112 11.91 18.01 6.07
CA ALA A 112 10.89 18.19 5.05
C ALA A 112 10.29 16.84 4.60
N VAL A 113 11.12 15.81 4.44
CA VAL A 113 10.68 14.43 4.15
C VAL A 113 9.81 13.88 5.30
N ASP A 114 10.24 14.05 6.55
CA ASP A 114 9.48 13.62 7.72
C ASP A 114 8.15 14.36 7.85
N LYS A 115 8.16 15.68 7.60
CA LYS A 115 6.94 16.51 7.56
C LYS A 115 5.97 16.02 6.50
N PHE A 116 6.45 15.72 5.29
CA PHE A 116 5.64 15.19 4.19
C PHE A 116 5.03 13.83 4.57
N ALA A 117 5.84 12.90 5.09
CA ALA A 117 5.36 11.60 5.55
C ALA A 117 4.28 11.72 6.63
N ALA A 118 4.47 12.64 7.60
CA ALA A 118 3.52 12.89 8.67
C ALA A 118 2.21 13.51 8.16
N GLN A 119 2.30 14.50 7.27
CA GLN A 119 1.15 15.17 6.65
C GLN A 119 0.23 14.19 5.92
N HIS A 120 0.81 13.20 5.23
CA HIS A 120 0.09 12.20 4.46
C HIS A 120 -0.08 10.85 5.17
N ALA A 121 0.29 10.78 6.46
CA ALA A 121 0.22 9.59 7.31
C ALA A 121 0.90 8.32 6.71
N LEU A 122 1.94 8.50 5.90
CA LEU A 122 2.59 7.44 5.11
C LEU A 122 3.30 6.39 5.97
N LEU A 123 3.77 6.80 7.15
CA LEU A 123 4.48 5.96 8.12
C LEU A 123 3.74 5.92 9.47
N LYS A 124 2.44 6.20 9.48
CA LYS A 124 1.64 6.20 10.70
C LYS A 124 1.35 4.76 11.15
N SER A 125 2.02 4.31 12.20
CA SER A 125 1.76 3.01 12.80
C SER A 125 0.29 2.85 13.22
N LEU A 126 -0.21 1.62 13.16
CA LEU A 126 -1.50 1.27 13.75
C LEU A 126 -1.51 1.57 15.25
N SER A 127 -2.67 1.99 15.77
CA SER A 127 -2.89 2.13 17.19
C SER A 127 -2.97 0.75 17.84
N THR A 128 -2.10 0.48 18.82
CA THR A 128 -2.06 -0.81 19.51
C THR A 128 -2.08 -0.66 21.03
N ARG A 129 -2.35 -1.77 21.70
CA ARG A 129 -2.22 -1.95 23.15
C ARG A 129 -1.61 -3.34 23.42
N PRO A 130 -1.02 -3.57 24.61
CA PRO A 130 -0.51 -4.89 24.96
C PRO A 130 -1.59 -5.96 24.80
N THR A 131 -1.27 -7.04 24.08
CA THR A 131 -2.19 -8.17 23.85
C THR A 131 -1.41 -9.47 23.78
N ALA A 132 -2.13 -10.57 24.00
CA ALA A 132 -1.60 -11.92 23.87
C ALA A 132 -2.69 -12.79 23.23
N ALA A 133 -2.49 -13.13 21.96
CA ALA A 133 -3.30 -14.11 21.26
C ALA A 133 -2.47 -15.35 20.95
N LYS A 134 -3.02 -16.52 21.25
CA LYS A 134 -2.51 -17.78 20.72
C LYS A 134 -3.02 -17.91 19.29
N HIS A 135 -2.16 -18.35 18.39
CA HIS A 135 -2.54 -18.53 17.00
C HIS A 135 -1.84 -19.76 16.41
N VAL A 136 -2.40 -20.26 15.32
CA VAL A 136 -1.83 -21.31 14.48
C VAL A 136 -2.02 -20.89 13.03
N VAL A 137 -0.95 -20.94 12.24
CA VAL A 137 -1.04 -20.84 10.79
C VAL A 137 -1.62 -22.16 10.29
N ALA A 138 -2.88 -22.13 9.85
CA ALA A 138 -3.62 -23.30 9.41
C ALA A 138 -3.35 -23.62 7.94
N GLU A 139 -3.13 -22.58 7.12
CA GLU A 139 -2.85 -22.69 5.69
C GLU A 139 -1.84 -21.61 5.30
N ASN A 140 -0.86 -21.95 4.46
CA ASN A 140 0.16 -21.04 3.93
C ASN A 140 0.46 -21.41 2.48
N VAL A 141 -0.04 -20.61 1.54
CA VAL A 141 -0.08 -20.94 0.12
C VAL A 141 0.65 -19.88 -0.70
N ALA A 142 1.46 -20.34 -1.65
CA ALA A 142 1.97 -19.52 -2.75
C ALA A 142 1.16 -19.76 -4.03
N ILE A 143 0.81 -18.68 -4.70
CA ILE A 143 -0.02 -18.62 -5.91
C ILE A 143 0.43 -17.42 -6.77
N ASP A 144 0.05 -17.37 -8.05
CA ASP A 144 0.31 -16.24 -8.94
C ASP A 144 1.81 -15.90 -9.04
N GLY A 145 2.54 -16.82 -9.68
CA GLY A 145 3.98 -16.75 -9.85
C GLY A 145 4.39 -16.16 -11.19
N SER A 146 5.33 -15.22 -11.18
CA SER A 146 5.90 -14.66 -12.41
C SER A 146 7.32 -14.13 -12.20
N TYR A 147 8.05 -13.93 -13.30
CA TYR A 147 9.30 -13.18 -13.26
C TYR A 147 9.00 -11.69 -13.24
N VAL A 148 9.70 -10.99 -12.34
CA VAL A 148 9.60 -9.54 -12.18
C VAL A 148 10.96 -8.93 -12.47
N ASP A 149 10.96 -7.87 -13.29
CA ASP A 149 12.11 -7.03 -13.59
C ASP A 149 11.90 -5.66 -12.93
N HIS A 150 12.76 -5.30 -11.96
CA HIS A 150 12.66 -4.01 -11.27
C HIS A 150 14.03 -3.55 -10.77
N GLY A 151 14.33 -2.27 -10.89
CA GLY A 151 15.59 -1.71 -10.40
C GLY A 151 16.87 -2.23 -11.09
N GLY A 152 16.74 -2.98 -12.19
CA GLY A 152 17.86 -3.66 -12.86
C GLY A 152 18.06 -5.12 -12.42
N ASP A 153 17.29 -5.57 -11.42
CA ASP A 153 17.28 -6.94 -10.93
C ASP A 153 16.10 -7.71 -11.52
N ARG A 154 16.28 -9.03 -11.65
CA ARG A 154 15.23 -9.97 -12.06
C ARG A 154 15.10 -11.08 -11.03
N TRP A 155 13.89 -11.33 -10.55
CA TRP A 155 13.62 -12.44 -9.63
C TRP A 155 12.28 -13.11 -9.95
N PHE A 156 12.09 -14.32 -9.43
CA PHE A 156 10.81 -15.01 -9.47
C PHE A 156 9.99 -14.63 -8.24
N ASP A 157 8.83 -14.04 -8.46
CA ASP A 157 7.94 -13.52 -7.45
C ASP A 157 6.66 -14.33 -7.37
N THR A 158 6.09 -14.48 -6.18
CA THR A 158 4.84 -15.21 -5.95
C THR A 158 3.98 -14.50 -4.92
N SER A 159 2.70 -14.34 -5.20
CA SER A 159 1.71 -13.90 -4.21
C SER A 159 1.52 -14.96 -3.11
N ARG A 160 1.13 -14.50 -1.91
CA ARG A 160 0.89 -15.34 -0.74
C ARG A 160 -0.50 -15.16 -0.17
N VAL A 161 -1.04 -16.27 0.34
CA VAL A 161 -2.28 -16.33 1.13
C VAL A 161 -2.03 -17.19 2.35
N ALA A 162 -2.37 -16.71 3.54
CA ALA A 162 -2.21 -17.46 4.78
C ALA A 162 -3.45 -17.35 5.67
N ALA A 163 -4.00 -18.49 6.09
CA ALA A 163 -5.09 -18.55 7.06
C ALA A 163 -4.52 -18.79 8.46
N VAL A 164 -4.86 -17.90 9.39
CA VAL A 164 -4.42 -17.94 10.79
C VAL A 164 -5.63 -18.06 11.70
N ASP A 165 -5.67 -19.15 12.45
CA ASP A 165 -6.74 -19.44 13.41
C ASP A 165 -6.32 -18.99 14.82
N GLY A 166 -7.27 -18.49 15.62
CA GLY A 166 -7.07 -18.12 17.03
C GLY A 166 -6.64 -16.67 17.29
N LEU A 167 -6.26 -15.90 16.26
CA LEU A 167 -5.99 -14.46 16.43
C LEU A 167 -7.22 -13.71 16.94
N VAL A 168 -8.42 -14.08 16.47
CA VAL A 168 -9.68 -13.53 16.96
C VAL A 168 -10.37 -14.60 17.79
N ASP A 169 -10.48 -14.37 19.10
CA ASP A 169 -11.24 -15.24 19.98
C ASP A 169 -12.74 -14.90 19.96
N GLU A 170 -13.52 -15.65 20.74
CA GLU A 170 -14.97 -15.46 20.85
C GLU A 170 -15.34 -14.06 21.38
N ALA A 171 -14.58 -13.52 22.33
CA ALA A 171 -14.86 -12.22 22.94
C ALA A 171 -14.61 -11.07 21.96
N LEU A 172 -13.50 -11.13 21.20
CA LEU A 172 -13.21 -10.16 20.15
C LEU A 172 -14.19 -10.30 18.99
N SER A 173 -14.52 -11.53 18.57
CA SER A 173 -15.55 -11.80 17.56
C SER A 173 -16.90 -11.15 17.93
N ALA A 174 -17.38 -11.37 19.15
CA ALA A 174 -18.62 -10.77 19.65
C ALA A 174 -18.56 -9.23 19.65
N SER A 175 -17.41 -8.67 20.03
CA SER A 175 -17.20 -7.21 20.05
C SER A 175 -17.21 -6.60 18.64
N LEU A 176 -16.55 -7.25 17.68
CA LEU A 176 -16.54 -6.84 16.27
C LEU A 176 -17.94 -6.92 15.67
N LEU A 177 -18.65 -8.05 15.83
CA LEU A 177 -20.02 -8.21 15.34
C LEU A 177 -20.97 -7.17 15.92
N LYS A 178 -20.86 -6.87 17.22
CA LYS A 178 -21.65 -5.82 17.87
C LYS A 178 -21.35 -4.45 17.27
N ALA A 179 -20.09 -4.11 17.06
CA ALA A 179 -19.67 -2.83 16.47
C ALA A 179 -20.14 -2.70 15.00
N MET A 180 -20.12 -3.81 14.25
CA MET A 180 -20.63 -3.92 12.89
C MET A 180 -22.17 -3.94 12.81
N ARG A 181 -22.87 -4.08 13.95
CA ARG A 181 -24.33 -4.32 14.02
C ARG A 181 -24.76 -5.54 13.18
N ALA A 182 -23.94 -6.58 13.21
CA ALA A 182 -24.25 -7.85 12.61
C ALA A 182 -25.44 -8.52 13.33
N ARG A 183 -26.25 -9.29 12.59
CA ARG A 183 -27.33 -10.09 13.14
C ARG A 183 -27.24 -11.52 12.61
N PRO A 184 -27.55 -12.53 13.43
CA PRO A 184 -27.41 -13.93 13.01
C PRO A 184 -28.40 -14.31 11.88
N ASP A 185 -29.53 -13.61 11.76
CA ASP A 185 -30.66 -13.99 10.90
C ASP A 185 -30.86 -13.06 9.69
N GLY A 186 -29.88 -12.19 9.40
CA GLY A 186 -29.91 -11.29 8.24
C GLY A 186 -29.10 -10.02 8.50
N VAL A 187 -29.26 -9.01 7.65
CA VAL A 187 -28.52 -7.75 7.77
C VAL A 187 -29.32 -6.61 8.40
N ASP A 188 -28.69 -5.80 9.24
CA ASP A 188 -29.27 -4.53 9.70
C ASP A 188 -29.24 -3.50 8.56
N LYS A 189 -30.34 -3.38 7.81
CA LYS A 189 -30.49 -2.47 6.66
C LYS A 189 -30.25 -0.98 6.97
N ARG A 190 -30.19 -0.59 8.24
CA ARG A 190 -29.81 0.78 8.65
C ARG A 190 -28.30 1.02 8.56
N SER A 191 -27.52 -0.04 8.72
CA SER A 191 -26.05 0.00 8.81
C SER A 191 -25.39 -0.59 7.57
N TRP A 192 -26.04 -1.60 6.97
CA TRP A 192 -25.62 -2.32 5.78
C TRP A 192 -26.46 -1.89 4.58
N ARG A 193 -25.82 -1.65 3.44
CA ARG A 193 -26.47 -1.22 2.20
C ARG A 193 -25.95 -2.02 1.02
N ARG A 194 -26.86 -2.37 0.10
CA ARG A 194 -26.51 -2.96 -1.19
C ARG A 194 -25.65 -1.96 -1.99
N GLY A 195 -24.54 -2.42 -2.56
CA GLY A 195 -23.62 -1.58 -3.35
C GLY A 195 -22.81 -0.54 -2.55
N ALA A 196 -22.79 -0.64 -1.21
CA ALA A 196 -21.95 0.23 -0.37
C ALA A 196 -20.54 -0.31 -0.14
N LEU A 197 -20.24 -1.53 -0.61
CA LEU A 197 -18.88 -2.05 -0.62
C LEU A 197 -18.08 -1.26 -1.67
N ARG A 198 -17.07 -0.54 -1.21
CA ARG A 198 -16.12 0.22 -2.05
C ARG A 198 -14.73 -0.23 -1.67
N ASP A 199 -14.19 -1.16 -2.43
CA ASP A 199 -12.95 -1.87 -2.17
C ASP A 199 -11.89 -1.68 -3.26
N VAL A 200 -12.20 -1.04 -4.40
CA VAL A 200 -11.26 -0.82 -5.52
C VAL A 200 -11.37 0.63 -6.06
N VAL A 201 -10.26 1.18 -6.55
CA VAL A 201 -10.18 2.49 -7.23
C VAL A 201 -10.51 2.30 -8.72
N ASP A 202 -11.50 3.04 -9.24
CA ASP A 202 -11.84 3.20 -10.67
C ASP A 202 -12.15 1.96 -11.53
N GLY A 203 -12.53 0.83 -10.94
CA GLY A 203 -13.34 -0.16 -11.65
C GLY A 203 -14.81 0.25 -11.60
N GLU A 204 -15.53 0.23 -12.72
CA GLU A 204 -16.92 -0.22 -12.65
C GLU A 204 -16.89 -1.45 -11.74
N SER A 205 -17.44 -1.36 -10.53
CA SER A 205 -17.37 -2.46 -9.57
C SER A 205 -17.80 -3.71 -10.33
N LEU A 206 -16.88 -4.66 -10.55
CA LEU A 206 -17.22 -5.92 -11.20
C LEU A 206 -18.16 -6.74 -10.30
N SER A 207 -18.44 -6.27 -9.07
CA SER A 207 -19.72 -6.53 -8.42
C SER A 207 -20.79 -5.68 -9.09
N SER A 208 -21.54 -6.30 -10.00
CA SER A 208 -22.79 -5.81 -10.56
C SER A 208 -23.47 -4.82 -9.61
N ALA A 209 -23.41 -3.53 -9.96
CA ALA A 209 -23.72 -2.41 -9.07
C ALA A 209 -25.02 -2.69 -8.26
N GLY A 210 -24.88 -2.98 -6.97
CA GLY A 210 -25.99 -3.32 -6.08
C GLY A 210 -26.14 -4.79 -5.69
N ALA A 211 -25.25 -5.70 -6.09
CA ALA A 211 -25.36 -7.13 -5.78
C ALA A 211 -24.97 -7.50 -4.34
N CYS A 212 -24.10 -6.74 -3.65
CA CYS A 212 -23.52 -7.15 -2.37
C CYS A 212 -23.84 -6.20 -1.20
N TRP A 213 -23.89 -6.72 0.03
CA TRP A 213 -24.04 -5.91 1.23
C TRP A 213 -22.69 -5.37 1.71
N GLY A 214 -22.56 -4.04 1.73
CA GLY A 214 -21.43 -3.34 2.36
C GLY A 214 -21.86 -2.55 3.58
N LEU A 215 -20.96 -2.42 4.55
CA LEU A 215 -21.16 -1.55 5.70
C LEU A 215 -21.07 -0.07 5.27
N SER A 216 -22.02 0.77 5.69
CA SER A 216 -22.01 2.19 5.29
C SER A 216 -20.77 2.94 5.76
N SER A 217 -20.32 3.95 5.00
CA SER A 217 -19.10 4.71 5.32
C SER A 217 -19.12 5.35 6.72
N ALA A 218 -20.27 5.87 7.16
CA ALA A 218 -20.41 6.41 8.51
C ALA A 218 -20.21 5.34 9.61
N ARG A 219 -20.66 4.11 9.33
CA ARG A 219 -20.50 2.98 10.23
C ARG A 219 -19.07 2.43 10.19
N LEU A 220 -18.42 2.37 9.03
CA LEU A 220 -17.00 2.03 8.91
C LEU A 220 -16.13 3.01 9.72
N LYS A 221 -16.35 4.32 9.59
CA LYS A 221 -15.65 5.34 10.40
C LYS A 221 -15.83 5.10 11.91
N SER A 222 -17.05 4.80 12.34
CA SER A 222 -17.35 4.49 13.76
C SER A 222 -16.71 3.16 14.22
N LEU A 223 -16.70 2.15 13.34
CA LEU A 223 -16.10 0.84 13.61
C LEU A 223 -14.58 0.95 13.74
N TYR A 224 -13.93 1.68 12.84
CA TYR A 224 -12.48 1.88 12.84
C TYR A 224 -11.99 2.55 14.14
N ALA A 225 -12.78 3.46 14.70
CA ALA A 225 -12.50 4.14 15.96
C ALA A 225 -12.89 3.33 17.21
N SER A 226 -13.36 2.08 17.07
CA SER A 226 -13.85 1.28 18.20
C SER A 226 -12.74 0.50 18.91
N ASP A 227 -12.96 0.21 20.20
CA ASP A 227 -12.06 -0.65 20.99
C ASP A 227 -11.88 -2.05 20.39
N ALA A 228 -12.89 -2.56 19.67
CA ALA A 228 -12.82 -3.85 19.01
C ALA A 228 -11.81 -3.84 17.85
N VAL A 229 -11.77 -2.78 17.05
CA VAL A 229 -10.78 -2.64 15.98
C VAL A 229 -9.39 -2.36 16.55
N MET A 230 -9.26 -1.57 17.61
CA MET A 230 -7.96 -1.37 18.28
C MET A 230 -7.40 -2.69 18.84
N GLU A 231 -8.24 -3.55 19.43
CA GLU A 231 -7.80 -4.88 19.85
C GLU A 231 -7.37 -5.75 18.67
N LEU A 232 -8.15 -5.76 17.59
CA LEU A 232 -7.81 -6.49 16.37
C LEU A 232 -6.47 -6.01 15.79
N GLN A 233 -6.27 -4.69 15.67
CA GLN A 233 -5.00 -4.07 15.24
C GLN A 233 -3.85 -4.55 16.13
N SER A 234 -4.03 -4.52 17.45
CA SER A 234 -3.01 -4.95 18.41
C SER A 234 -2.57 -6.40 18.18
N ARG A 235 -3.53 -7.31 17.93
CA ARG A 235 -3.24 -8.73 17.72
C ARG A 235 -2.59 -9.00 16.37
N ILE A 236 -3.03 -8.30 15.33
CA ILE A 236 -2.42 -8.37 14.00
C ILE A 236 -0.98 -7.86 14.04
N VAL A 237 -0.73 -6.69 14.66
CA VAL A 237 0.62 -6.13 14.78
C VAL A 237 1.52 -7.08 15.57
N ALA A 238 1.09 -7.56 16.73
CA ALA A 238 1.87 -8.50 17.54
C ALA A 238 2.13 -9.85 16.85
N TYR A 239 1.32 -10.23 15.86
CA TYR A 239 1.57 -11.40 15.01
C TYR A 239 2.61 -11.07 13.94
N LEU A 240 2.43 -9.99 13.19
CA LEU A 240 3.31 -9.58 12.11
C LEU A 240 4.72 -9.22 12.60
N GLU A 241 4.85 -8.61 13.77
CA GLU A 241 6.14 -8.36 14.43
C GLU A 241 6.89 -9.65 14.79
N ARG A 242 6.23 -10.80 14.91
CA ARG A 242 6.92 -12.10 15.11
C ARG A 242 7.38 -12.73 13.80
N CYS A 243 6.75 -12.34 12.68
CA CYS A 243 7.13 -12.81 11.36
C CYS A 243 8.32 -12.03 10.78
N ASN A 244 8.70 -10.91 11.39
CA ASN A 244 9.68 -9.97 10.86
C ASN A 244 10.67 -9.54 11.94
N ASP A 245 11.93 -9.31 11.58
CA ASP A 245 12.91 -8.77 12.52
C ASP A 245 12.66 -7.27 12.80
N GLU A 246 12.31 -6.52 11.74
CA GLU A 246 11.91 -5.12 11.81
C GLU A 246 10.73 -4.91 10.85
N VAL A 247 9.60 -4.43 11.38
CA VAL A 247 8.44 -4.06 10.56
C VAL A 247 7.64 -2.95 11.24
N LEU A 248 7.29 -1.92 10.47
CA LEU A 248 6.24 -0.98 10.83
C LEU A 248 4.97 -1.39 10.10
N VAL A 249 3.88 -1.57 10.85
CA VAL A 249 2.56 -1.89 10.30
C VAL A 249 1.70 -0.63 10.33
N SER A 250 1.31 -0.13 9.16
CA SER A 250 0.35 0.96 9.02
C SER A 250 -0.94 0.47 8.40
N ALA A 251 -2.03 1.21 8.61
CA ALA A 251 -3.19 1.09 7.73
C ALA A 251 -2.81 1.61 6.35
N LEU A 252 -3.52 1.17 5.31
CA LEU A 252 -3.40 1.76 3.98
C LEU A 252 -3.84 3.24 4.06
N PRO A 253 -2.96 4.21 3.76
CA PRO A 253 -3.31 5.63 3.89
C PRO A 253 -4.19 6.08 2.72
N GLU A 254 -5.03 7.10 2.96
CA GLU A 254 -5.82 7.76 1.91
C GLU A 254 -4.91 8.31 0.78
N ALA A 255 -3.66 8.62 1.10
CA ALA A 255 -2.65 9.04 0.13
C ALA A 255 -2.30 7.99 -0.95
N ALA A 256 -2.65 6.71 -0.75
CA ALA A 256 -2.38 5.65 -1.72
C ALA A 256 -3.50 5.48 -2.75
N LEU A 257 -4.76 5.51 -2.33
CA LEU A 257 -5.94 5.16 -3.16
C LEU A 257 -7.05 6.23 -3.14
N GLY A 258 -6.84 7.37 -2.50
CA GLY A 258 -7.84 8.41 -2.29
C GLY A 258 -8.76 8.16 -1.10
N ASP A 259 -9.67 9.11 -0.85
CA ASP A 259 -10.60 9.10 0.30
C ASP A 259 -11.77 8.10 0.14
N ALA A 260 -11.99 7.61 -1.08
CA ALA A 260 -13.04 6.67 -1.42
C ALA A 260 -12.77 5.25 -0.90
N VAL A 261 -11.48 4.88 -0.72
CA VAL A 261 -11.05 3.57 -0.24
C VAL A 261 -10.48 3.73 1.17
N GLY A 262 -11.25 3.29 2.16
CA GLY A 262 -10.86 3.37 3.56
C GLY A 262 -9.88 2.27 4.00
N PRO A 263 -9.28 2.41 5.20
CA PRO A 263 -8.36 1.41 5.77
C PRO A 263 -9.06 0.11 6.19
N ILE A 264 -10.40 0.10 6.22
CA ILE A 264 -11.21 -1.09 6.45
C ILE A 264 -12.39 -1.16 5.49
N ALA A 265 -12.78 -2.38 5.13
CA ALA A 265 -13.99 -2.69 4.39
C ALA A 265 -14.74 -3.83 5.11
N ALA A 266 -16.04 -3.93 4.92
CA ALA A 266 -16.83 -5.02 5.51
C ALA A 266 -17.96 -5.43 4.57
N ASN A 267 -18.12 -6.73 4.38
CA ASN A 267 -19.19 -7.30 3.58
C ASN A 267 -20.02 -8.31 4.39
N ALA A 268 -21.22 -8.57 3.89
CA ALA A 268 -22.16 -9.53 4.48
C ALA A 268 -22.91 -10.31 3.39
N PRO A 269 -22.20 -11.09 2.54
CA PRO A 269 -22.82 -11.95 1.55
C PRO A 269 -23.91 -12.85 2.15
N VAL A 270 -25.04 -12.90 1.45
CA VAL A 270 -26.14 -13.84 1.69
C VAL A 270 -26.34 -14.74 0.48
N HIS A 271 -27.11 -15.82 0.64
CA HIS A 271 -27.41 -16.71 -0.46
C HIS A 271 -27.98 -15.96 -1.68
N GLY A 272 -27.42 -16.24 -2.86
CA GLY A 272 -27.80 -15.62 -4.13
C GLY A 272 -27.06 -14.32 -4.49
N ASP A 273 -26.16 -13.83 -3.63
CA ASP A 273 -25.28 -12.72 -3.98
C ASP A 273 -24.19 -13.17 -4.97
N GLU A 274 -23.66 -12.23 -5.76
CA GLU A 274 -22.58 -12.48 -6.73
C GLU A 274 -21.42 -11.51 -6.50
N TYR A 275 -20.19 -12.00 -6.64
CA TYR A 275 -18.97 -11.21 -6.50
C TYR A 275 -18.00 -11.56 -7.65
N GLY A 276 -17.49 -10.52 -8.30
CA GLY A 276 -16.47 -10.64 -9.34
C GLY A 276 -15.08 -10.88 -8.76
N TRP A 277 -14.19 -11.40 -9.61
CA TRP A 277 -12.76 -11.41 -9.35
C TRP A 277 -12.21 -9.98 -9.33
N HIS A 278 -11.37 -9.67 -8.36
CA HIS A 278 -10.70 -8.39 -8.24
C HIS A 278 -9.40 -8.55 -7.44
N ILE A 279 -8.60 -7.48 -7.44
CA ILE A 279 -7.49 -7.27 -6.52
C ILE A 279 -7.85 -6.08 -5.62
N ASP A 280 -7.28 -6.04 -4.41
CA ASP A 280 -7.51 -4.94 -3.46
C ASP A 280 -6.71 -3.69 -3.84
N ALA A 281 -5.46 -3.88 -4.25
CA ALA A 281 -4.52 -2.84 -4.67
C ALA A 281 -3.25 -3.47 -5.26
N ASP A 282 -2.66 -2.82 -6.27
CA ASP A 282 -1.31 -3.15 -6.74
C ASP A 282 -0.44 -1.87 -6.62
N PRO A 283 0.65 -1.88 -5.81
CA PRO A 283 1.55 -0.73 -5.68
C PRO A 283 2.20 -0.29 -7.01
N MET A 284 2.28 -1.16 -8.02
CA MET A 284 2.73 -0.79 -9.37
C MET A 284 1.70 0.01 -10.16
N LEU A 285 0.41 -0.10 -9.81
CA LEU A 285 -0.71 0.52 -10.53
C LEU A 285 -1.30 1.73 -9.81
N LEU A 286 -0.69 2.18 -8.71
CA LEU A 286 -1.17 3.34 -7.98
C LEU A 286 -1.11 4.62 -8.84
N PRO A 287 -2.15 5.48 -8.77
CA PRO A 287 -2.13 6.77 -9.43
C PRO A 287 -1.00 7.66 -8.89
N PRO A 288 -0.52 8.66 -9.66
CA PRO A 288 0.38 9.68 -9.13
C PRO A 288 -0.22 10.35 -7.89
N GLY A 289 0.62 10.65 -6.90
CA GLY A 289 0.21 11.27 -5.65
C GLY A 289 1.17 10.98 -4.50
N PRO A 290 0.85 11.47 -3.28
CA PRO A 290 1.83 11.54 -2.20
C PRO A 290 2.46 10.21 -1.80
N PHE A 291 1.72 9.10 -1.93
CA PHE A 291 2.29 7.78 -1.67
C PHE A 291 3.34 7.39 -2.71
N THR A 292 3.03 7.52 -4.01
CA THR A 292 3.98 7.19 -5.10
C THR A 292 5.13 8.17 -5.16
N ASP A 293 4.95 9.42 -4.71
CA ASP A 293 6.04 10.40 -4.64
C ASP A 293 7.06 10.00 -3.57
N PHE A 294 6.58 9.44 -2.45
CA PHE A 294 7.41 9.06 -1.32
C PHE A 294 8.07 7.69 -1.46
N PHE A 295 7.32 6.69 -1.94
CA PHE A 295 7.76 5.30 -2.04
C PHE A 295 8.12 4.86 -3.45
N GLY A 296 7.73 5.62 -4.48
CA GLY A 296 7.76 5.16 -5.85
C GLY A 296 6.65 4.15 -6.15
N ARG A 297 6.72 3.58 -7.36
CA ARG A 297 5.96 2.39 -7.76
C ARG A 297 6.92 1.21 -7.80
N ALA A 298 6.55 0.13 -7.14
CA ALA A 298 7.34 -1.08 -7.09
C ALA A 298 6.42 -2.30 -7.02
N PRO A 299 6.85 -3.46 -7.52
CA PRO A 299 6.17 -4.73 -7.28
C PRO A 299 5.91 -4.93 -5.78
N ASN A 300 4.76 -5.50 -5.41
CA ASN A 300 4.31 -5.54 -4.02
C ASN A 300 5.31 -6.19 -3.04
N ARG A 301 6.08 -7.16 -3.52
CA ARG A 301 7.10 -7.90 -2.76
C ARG A 301 8.53 -7.47 -3.10
N ALA A 302 8.73 -6.28 -3.67
CA ALA A 302 10.07 -5.75 -3.92
C ALA A 302 10.82 -5.51 -2.59
N PRO A 303 12.07 -6.00 -2.43
CA PRO A 303 12.83 -5.82 -1.19
C PRO A 303 13.01 -4.35 -0.82
N GLY A 304 12.73 -4.00 0.44
CA GLY A 304 12.85 -2.63 0.96
C GLY A 304 11.74 -1.66 0.53
N CYS A 305 10.79 -2.11 -0.30
CA CYS A 305 9.58 -1.38 -0.62
C CYS A 305 8.43 -1.76 0.35
N PRO A 306 7.43 -0.88 0.54
CA PRO A 306 6.26 -1.22 1.35
C PRO A 306 5.44 -2.36 0.72
N ARG A 307 5.08 -3.37 1.51
CA ARG A 307 4.22 -4.49 1.08
C ARG A 307 2.77 -4.25 1.48
N PHE A 308 1.87 -4.29 0.51
CA PHE A 308 0.43 -4.13 0.65
C PHE A 308 -0.21 -5.48 0.99
N VAL A 309 -0.84 -5.55 2.16
CA VAL A 309 -1.41 -6.78 2.71
C VAL A 309 -2.83 -6.51 3.20
N SER A 310 -3.76 -7.41 2.91
CA SER A 310 -5.09 -7.39 3.52
C SER A 310 -5.19 -8.45 4.61
N ALA A 311 -5.88 -8.11 5.71
CA ALA A 311 -6.27 -9.04 6.76
C ALA A 311 -7.80 -9.18 6.75
N LEU A 312 -8.30 -10.26 6.16
CA LEU A 312 -9.70 -10.63 6.09
C LEU A 312 -10.09 -11.45 7.33
N VAL A 313 -11.01 -10.91 8.13
CA VAL A 313 -11.45 -11.51 9.40
C VAL A 313 -12.85 -12.09 9.22
N TYR A 314 -13.05 -13.32 9.72
CA TYR A 314 -14.37 -13.94 9.86
C TYR A 314 -14.82 -13.89 11.34
N PRO A 315 -15.45 -12.79 11.80
CA PRO A 315 -15.82 -12.61 13.21
C PRO A 315 -17.05 -13.42 13.64
N VAL A 316 -17.55 -14.35 12.81
CA VAL A 316 -18.75 -15.15 13.10
C VAL A 316 -18.48 -16.16 14.21
N PRO A 317 -19.40 -16.37 15.18
CA PRO A 317 -19.18 -17.32 16.28
C PRO A 317 -19.29 -18.78 15.84
N GLU A 318 -20.04 -19.02 14.76
CA GLU A 318 -20.28 -20.34 14.17
C GLU A 318 -20.34 -20.18 12.65
N TRP A 319 -19.75 -21.14 11.94
CA TRP A 319 -19.96 -21.31 10.52
C TRP A 319 -19.90 -22.79 10.17
N GLN A 320 -21.00 -23.35 9.63
CA GLN A 320 -21.05 -24.77 9.29
C GLN A 320 -20.47 -25.01 7.90
N PRO A 321 -19.73 -26.11 7.67
CA PRO A 321 -19.11 -26.37 6.37
C PRO A 321 -20.09 -26.42 5.19
N ASP A 322 -21.31 -26.91 5.39
CA ASP A 322 -22.34 -27.01 4.35
C ASP A 322 -22.94 -25.64 3.96
N TRP A 323 -22.75 -24.60 4.78
CA TRP A 323 -23.11 -23.23 4.44
C TRP A 323 -22.18 -22.64 3.36
N GLY A 324 -21.00 -23.23 3.15
CA GLY A 324 -20.03 -22.83 2.13
C GLY A 324 -19.58 -21.38 2.29
N ALA A 325 -19.65 -20.63 1.19
CA ALA A 325 -19.10 -19.28 1.08
C ALA A 325 -17.60 -19.24 1.36
N PRO A 326 -16.72 -19.89 0.59
CA PRO A 326 -15.28 -19.64 0.70
C PRO A 326 -14.89 -18.24 0.19
N THR A 327 -13.68 -17.82 0.51
CA THR A 327 -12.99 -16.80 -0.29
C THR A 327 -12.07 -17.54 -1.24
N GLU A 328 -12.26 -17.33 -2.54
CA GLU A 328 -11.48 -17.99 -3.57
C GLU A 328 -10.38 -17.07 -4.06
N PHE A 329 -9.23 -17.66 -4.39
CA PHE A 329 -8.06 -16.99 -4.95
C PHE A 329 -7.73 -17.66 -6.28
N LEU A 330 -7.46 -16.85 -7.29
CA LEU A 330 -7.19 -17.29 -8.65
C LEU A 330 -5.70 -17.16 -8.94
N ASP A 331 -5.15 -18.13 -9.63
CA ASP A 331 -3.88 -18.03 -10.35
C ASP A 331 -4.19 -17.62 -11.80
N PRO A 332 -4.12 -16.33 -12.17
CA PRO A 332 -4.52 -15.89 -13.50
C PRO A 332 -3.80 -16.62 -14.66
N PRO A 333 -2.49 -16.95 -14.57
CA PRO A 333 -1.81 -17.64 -15.65
C PRO A 333 -2.32 -19.05 -15.96
N THR A 334 -2.71 -19.83 -14.94
CA THR A 334 -3.17 -21.22 -15.15
C THR A 334 -4.70 -21.39 -15.06
N GLY A 335 -5.39 -20.44 -14.45
CA GLY A 335 -6.81 -20.55 -14.11
C GLY A 335 -7.11 -21.45 -12.90
N GLU A 336 -6.08 -21.97 -12.22
CA GLU A 336 -6.25 -22.72 -10.97
C GLU A 336 -6.79 -21.82 -9.86
N THR A 337 -7.58 -22.40 -8.95
CA THR A 337 -8.13 -21.68 -7.81
C THR A 337 -7.88 -22.44 -6.51
N ILE A 338 -7.71 -21.68 -5.43
CA ILE A 338 -7.77 -22.19 -4.06
C ILE A 338 -8.93 -21.52 -3.31
N ALA A 339 -9.48 -22.23 -2.33
CA ALA A 339 -10.59 -21.74 -1.53
C ALA A 339 -10.20 -21.78 -0.04
N ILE A 340 -10.33 -20.66 0.65
CA ILE A 340 -10.20 -20.59 2.11
C ILE A 340 -11.59 -20.55 2.71
N GLU A 341 -11.94 -21.60 3.45
CA GLU A 341 -13.23 -21.69 4.12
C GLU A 341 -13.30 -20.73 5.31
N PRO A 342 -14.42 -20.02 5.48
CA PRO A 342 -14.67 -19.22 6.68
C PRO A 342 -14.76 -20.12 7.90
N ARG A 343 -14.10 -19.69 8.98
CA ARG A 343 -14.18 -20.33 10.30
C ARG A 343 -14.27 -19.27 11.38
N PRO A 344 -14.89 -19.57 12.54
CA PRO A 344 -14.96 -18.62 13.63
C PRO A 344 -13.60 -18.07 14.04
N GLY A 345 -13.46 -16.74 13.95
CA GLY A 345 -12.25 -16.03 14.36
C GLY A 345 -11.04 -16.21 13.46
N ARG A 346 -11.18 -16.87 12.30
CA ARG A 346 -10.10 -17.02 11.32
C ARG A 346 -9.77 -15.67 10.70
N VAL A 347 -8.47 -15.41 10.56
CA VAL A 347 -7.91 -14.25 9.84
C VAL A 347 -7.13 -14.76 8.64
N VAL A 348 -7.46 -14.28 7.45
CA VAL A 348 -6.75 -14.59 6.21
C VAL A 348 -5.91 -13.38 5.84
N PHE A 349 -4.59 -13.55 5.86
CA PHE A 349 -3.66 -12.60 5.28
C PHE A 349 -3.47 -12.90 3.79
N LEU A 350 -3.53 -11.88 2.96
CA LEU A 350 -3.31 -11.99 1.52
C LEU A 350 -2.53 -10.79 1.03
N ASP A 351 -1.68 -11.00 0.03
CA ASP A 351 -1.15 -9.89 -0.75
C ASP A 351 -2.29 -9.16 -1.47
N GLN A 352 -2.30 -7.83 -1.47
CA GLN A 352 -3.42 -7.08 -2.05
C GLN A 352 -3.52 -7.18 -3.58
N ASP A 353 -2.44 -7.58 -4.24
CA ASP A 353 -2.37 -7.81 -5.69
C ASP A 353 -2.81 -9.22 -6.10
N VAL A 354 -3.18 -10.10 -5.15
CA VAL A 354 -3.70 -11.43 -5.49
C VAL A 354 -5.15 -11.36 -5.96
N SER A 355 -5.44 -11.97 -7.11
CA SER A 355 -6.80 -12.07 -7.64
C SER A 355 -7.69 -12.93 -6.74
N HIS A 356 -8.78 -12.37 -6.23
CA HIS A 356 -9.68 -13.08 -5.32
C HIS A 356 -11.15 -12.69 -5.50
N ARG A 357 -12.04 -13.52 -4.96
CA ARG A 357 -13.48 -13.24 -4.88
C ARG A 357 -14.13 -13.89 -3.67
N VAL A 358 -15.30 -13.37 -3.32
CA VAL A 358 -16.14 -13.90 -2.25
C VAL A 358 -17.22 -14.79 -2.86
N CYS A 359 -17.33 -16.04 -2.40
CA CYS A 359 -18.46 -16.87 -2.76
C CYS A 359 -19.63 -16.61 -1.82
N ALA A 360 -20.85 -16.59 -2.36
CA ALA A 360 -22.06 -16.47 -1.55
C ALA A 360 -22.36 -17.78 -0.78
N PRO A 361 -23.03 -17.68 0.37
CA PRO A 361 -23.52 -18.85 1.08
C PRO A 361 -24.45 -19.72 0.23
N THR A 362 -24.43 -21.02 0.52
CA THR A 362 -25.38 -21.97 -0.06
C THR A 362 -26.77 -21.76 0.53
N ALA A 363 -27.79 -22.42 -0.03
CA ALA A 363 -29.15 -22.39 0.51
C ALA A 363 -29.23 -22.95 1.96
N ALA A 364 -28.28 -23.79 2.38
CA ALA A 364 -28.22 -24.34 3.74
C ALA A 364 -28.04 -23.24 4.81
N ALA A 365 -27.36 -22.15 4.45
CA ALA A 365 -27.19 -21.00 5.32
C ALA A 365 -28.51 -20.24 5.58
N CYS A 366 -29.57 -20.50 4.80
CA CYS A 366 -30.83 -19.75 4.84
C CYS A 366 -30.58 -18.24 4.63
N SER A 367 -31.02 -17.39 5.57
CA SER A 367 -30.81 -15.94 5.53
C SER A 367 -29.53 -15.47 6.25
N ARG A 368 -28.69 -16.39 6.75
CA ARG A 368 -27.48 -16.05 7.52
C ARG A 368 -26.46 -15.36 6.62
N PRO A 369 -26.04 -14.13 6.97
CA PRO A 369 -24.95 -13.47 6.26
C PRO A 369 -23.60 -14.01 6.74
N ARG A 370 -22.66 -14.22 5.81
CA ARG A 370 -21.26 -14.47 6.14
C ARG A 370 -20.56 -13.13 6.33
N TYR A 371 -20.61 -12.59 7.54
CA TYR A 371 -19.94 -11.34 7.87
C TYR A 371 -18.43 -11.46 7.76
N SER A 372 -17.81 -10.47 7.13
CA SER A 372 -16.37 -10.30 7.17
C SER A 372 -15.94 -8.85 7.33
N LEU A 373 -14.74 -8.65 7.87
CA LEU A 373 -14.08 -7.36 8.02
C LEU A 373 -12.69 -7.49 7.41
N VAL A 374 -12.37 -6.64 6.44
CA VAL A 374 -11.04 -6.54 5.84
C VAL A 374 -10.34 -5.32 6.43
N MET A 375 -9.10 -5.50 6.87
CA MET A 375 -8.19 -4.40 7.18
C MET A 375 -7.12 -4.33 6.11
N LYS A 376 -7.00 -3.16 5.47
CA LYS A 376 -5.99 -2.89 4.45
C LYS A 376 -4.75 -2.34 5.13
N LEU A 377 -3.62 -3.03 4.96
CA LEU A 377 -2.37 -2.79 5.67
C LEU A 377 -1.25 -2.49 4.69
N VAL A 378 -0.27 -1.73 5.17
CA VAL A 378 1.03 -1.58 4.52
C VAL A 378 2.10 -1.96 5.53
N LEU A 379 2.96 -2.89 5.15
CA LEU A 379 4.09 -3.36 5.94
C LEU A 379 5.37 -2.71 5.43
N HIS A 380 6.02 -1.95 6.29
CA HIS A 380 7.28 -1.28 5.98
C HIS A 380 8.41 -2.04 6.65
N ALA A 381 9.19 -2.80 5.87
CA ALA A 381 10.36 -3.54 6.35
C ALA A 381 11.61 -3.02 5.62
N PRO A 382 12.38 -2.11 6.24
CA PRO A 382 13.57 -1.55 5.61
C PRO A 382 14.56 -2.66 5.19
N GLY A 383 14.92 -2.69 3.90
CA GLY A 383 15.94 -3.60 3.38
C GLY A 383 15.53 -5.07 3.22
N ALA A 384 14.28 -5.45 3.50
CA ALA A 384 13.79 -6.81 3.33
C ALA A 384 12.36 -6.83 2.76
N VAL A 385 11.88 -8.01 2.35
CA VAL A 385 10.47 -8.22 2.03
C VAL A 385 9.73 -8.55 3.33
N ALA A 386 8.76 -7.71 3.71
CA ALA A 386 7.94 -7.97 4.89
C ALA A 386 7.15 -9.27 4.74
N ARG A 387 6.98 -10.04 5.81
CA ARG A 387 6.30 -11.35 5.83
C ARG A 387 5.05 -11.33 6.70
N PHE A 388 4.07 -12.15 6.36
CA PHE A 388 2.89 -12.43 7.19
C PHE A 388 2.65 -13.92 7.44
N ALA A 389 3.58 -14.77 6.99
CA ALA A 389 3.59 -16.20 7.22
C ALA A 389 5.05 -16.72 7.20
N PRO A 390 5.32 -17.90 7.78
CA PRO A 390 6.63 -18.54 7.67
C PRO A 390 6.99 -18.89 6.23
N ASP A 391 8.29 -18.96 5.95
CA ASP A 391 8.84 -19.55 4.73
C ASP A 391 9.48 -20.91 5.03
N PRO A 392 9.45 -21.87 4.09
CA PRO A 392 8.73 -21.84 2.80
C PRO A 392 7.20 -21.97 2.96
N PRO A 393 6.39 -21.76 1.90
CA PRO A 393 4.95 -22.07 1.94
C PRO A 393 4.72 -23.57 2.10
N ASP A 394 3.61 -23.95 2.73
CA ASP A 394 3.18 -25.35 2.85
C ASP A 394 2.63 -25.88 1.53
N THR A 395 2.09 -25.00 0.68
CA THR A 395 1.44 -25.37 -0.59
C THR A 395 1.81 -24.37 -1.68
N VAL A 396 2.04 -24.89 -2.90
CA VAL A 396 2.35 -24.09 -4.10
C VAL A 396 1.42 -24.50 -5.24
N VAL A 397 0.69 -23.52 -5.77
CA VAL A 397 -0.41 -23.73 -6.73
C VAL A 397 -0.12 -23.06 -8.06
N GLY A 398 -0.55 -23.70 -9.16
CA GLY A 398 -0.45 -23.15 -10.50
C GLY A 398 0.93 -22.63 -10.86
N SER A 399 0.96 -21.38 -11.33
CA SER A 399 2.17 -20.71 -11.81
C SER A 399 3.19 -20.37 -10.72
N ALA A 400 2.84 -20.47 -9.43
CA ALA A 400 3.79 -20.21 -8.33
C ALA A 400 4.90 -21.25 -8.20
N ARG A 401 4.82 -22.37 -8.92
CA ARG A 401 5.93 -23.33 -9.00
C ARG A 401 7.03 -22.71 -9.86
N PRO A 402 8.24 -22.47 -9.30
CA PRO A 402 9.33 -21.92 -10.09
C PRO A 402 9.57 -22.81 -11.32
N PRO A 403 9.84 -22.22 -12.49
CA PRO A 403 10.31 -22.99 -13.64
C PRO A 403 11.54 -23.81 -13.25
N ALA A 404 11.73 -24.98 -13.85
CA ALA A 404 12.86 -25.87 -13.53
C ALA A 404 14.22 -25.14 -13.56
N ASP A 405 14.36 -24.17 -14.46
CA ASP A 405 15.59 -23.38 -14.66
C ASP A 405 15.86 -22.33 -13.56
N ALA A 406 14.89 -22.06 -12.67
CA ALA A 406 15.03 -21.10 -11.57
C ALA A 406 15.78 -21.68 -10.35
N ILE A 407 15.90 -23.01 -10.27
CA ILE A 407 16.51 -23.71 -9.13
C ILE A 407 18.05 -23.65 -9.18
N ASP A 408 18.62 -23.40 -10.36
CA ASP A 408 20.08 -23.39 -10.58
C ASP A 408 20.73 -21.99 -10.50
N ALA A 409 19.96 -20.94 -10.20
CA ALA A 409 20.43 -19.54 -10.19
C ALA A 409 20.61 -18.91 -8.79
N SER A 410 20.29 -19.63 -7.72
CA SER A 410 20.53 -19.25 -6.31
C SER A 410 21.76 -19.93 -5.75
#